data_AF-A0A497DX07-F1
#
_entry.id   AF-A0A497DX07-F1
#
_cell.length_a   1.000
_cell.length_b   1.000
_cell.length_c   1.000
_cell.angle_alpha   90.00
_cell.angle_beta   90.00
_cell.angle_gamma   90.00
#
_symmetry.space_group_name_H-M   'P 1'
#
loop_
_entity.id
_entity.type
_entity.pdbx_description
1 polymer ?
#
loop_
_entity_poly.entity_id
_entity_poly.type
_entity_poly.pdbx_seq_one_letter_code
_entity_poly.pdbx_strand_id
1 'polypeptide(L)'
;SPFRGEYWEVISPDLTTNNPKFLTTGKGGDGNIQYCTITAFDESPLVAGLLWVGTDDGNVWVSRDGGRNWTKLNDNIPNNPGYWVSRIVASHHDPGTAYLAFTGYRRDDFRPFLYKTTDYGQSWTSIVGNLPNEPINVIREHHQNPNLLFVGTDYGVYVSLDGGQSWTSMKNNMPTQPVHDLKIHPRENDLIVATHGRGVFIADISPLVELTPAVLAKDVYLFNIEPKVKWVSNTTPNYASTNFNGRSEPLGSTIYYYLKNDSKEEVKIAIYRGNLLINELKGSKKAGLNKVLWTWTMRVKRTPEEKKQIEARIKRFKQYGFTPRGPQFDVNYKYLPAPEGEYRVVLKVGNRVIMEKTARLLQDYWFQPNINR
;
A
#
# COMPACT_ATOMS: atom_id res chain seq x y z
N SER A 1 -19.50 -7.52 21.38
CA SER A 1 -19.96 -8.43 22.45
C SER A 1 -20.65 -7.63 23.54
N PRO A 2 -21.89 -7.97 23.95
CA PRO A 2 -22.61 -7.30 25.06
C PRO A 2 -21.89 -7.45 26.40
N PHE A 3 -20.97 -8.42 26.53
CA PHE A 3 -20.20 -8.69 27.75
C PHE A 3 -18.80 -8.09 27.75
N ARG A 4 -18.42 -7.25 26.77
CA ARG A 4 -17.10 -6.58 26.72
C ARG A 4 -15.87 -7.51 26.85
N GLY A 5 -16.03 -8.81 26.56
CA GLY A 5 -14.97 -9.82 26.71
C GLY A 5 -14.90 -10.50 28.08
N GLU A 6 -15.91 -10.31 28.95
CA GLU A 6 -16.01 -10.96 30.28
C GLU A 6 -16.35 -12.45 30.20
N TYR A 7 -17.04 -12.88 29.13
CA TYR A 7 -17.38 -14.28 28.88
C TYR A 7 -17.00 -14.68 27.46
N TRP A 8 -16.42 -15.87 27.35
CA TRP A 8 -16.02 -16.51 26.09
C TRP A 8 -16.62 -17.91 26.02
N GLU A 9 -17.14 -18.27 24.85
CA GLU A 9 -17.59 -19.63 24.54
C GLU A 9 -16.57 -20.28 23.61
N VAL A 10 -16.27 -21.56 23.86
CA VAL A 10 -15.39 -22.35 23.01
C VAL A 10 -16.16 -22.78 21.78
N ILE A 11 -15.69 -22.37 20.60
CA ILE A 11 -16.34 -22.66 19.31
C ILE A 11 -15.59 -23.69 18.47
N SER A 12 -14.67 -24.47 19.06
CA SER A 12 -13.95 -25.51 18.34
C SER A 12 -13.43 -26.59 19.29
N PRO A 13 -13.20 -27.82 18.79
CA PRO A 13 -12.25 -28.72 19.44
C PRO A 13 -10.82 -28.15 19.36
N ASP A 14 -9.84 -28.89 19.88
CA ASP A 14 -8.44 -28.61 19.59
C ASP A 14 -8.16 -28.82 18.10
N LEU A 15 -7.79 -27.74 17.41
CA LEU A 15 -7.50 -27.73 15.97
C LEU A 15 -6.03 -28.06 15.66
N THR A 16 -5.20 -28.27 16.68
CA THR A 16 -3.79 -28.62 16.53
C THR A 16 -3.63 -30.15 16.44
N THR A 17 -2.40 -30.64 16.40
CA THR A 17 -2.11 -32.07 16.58
C THR A 17 -2.29 -32.53 18.02
N ASN A 18 -2.36 -31.60 18.98
CA ASN A 18 -2.47 -31.87 20.42
C ASN A 18 -1.44 -32.92 20.90
N ASN A 19 -0.22 -32.85 20.36
CA ASN A 19 0.78 -33.89 20.58
C ASN A 19 1.41 -33.75 21.97
N PRO A 20 1.21 -34.73 22.89
CA PRO A 20 1.69 -34.62 24.28
C PRO A 20 3.20 -34.44 24.42
N LYS A 21 3.99 -34.80 23.40
CA LYS A 21 5.45 -34.63 23.40
C LYS A 21 5.88 -33.17 23.28
N PHE A 22 5.02 -32.30 22.74
CA PHE A 22 5.35 -30.90 22.50
C PHE A 22 4.54 -29.93 23.38
N LEU A 23 3.63 -30.46 24.20
CA LEU A 23 2.86 -29.68 25.17
C LEU A 23 3.69 -29.47 26.43
N THR A 24 3.64 -28.24 26.94
CA THR A 24 4.21 -27.94 28.25
C THR A 24 3.36 -28.61 29.34
N THR A 25 4.04 -29.16 30.33
CA THR A 25 3.46 -29.79 31.51
C THR A 25 3.14 -28.77 32.60
N GLY A 26 3.65 -27.54 32.48
CA GLY A 26 3.46 -26.46 33.47
C GLY A 26 4.22 -26.68 34.78
N LYS A 27 5.10 -27.69 34.83
CA LYS A 27 5.88 -28.07 36.03
C LYS A 27 7.32 -27.51 36.02
N GLY A 28 7.68 -26.73 35.00
CA GLY A 28 9.03 -26.18 34.81
C GLY A 28 10.00 -27.20 34.21
N GLY A 29 10.95 -26.71 33.39
CA GLY A 29 11.95 -27.53 32.70
C GLY A 29 11.57 -27.97 31.28
N ASP A 30 10.35 -27.66 30.83
CA ASP A 30 9.78 -27.92 29.50
C ASP A 30 9.97 -26.74 28.50
N GLY A 31 10.58 -25.65 28.95
CA GLY A 31 10.77 -24.42 28.16
C GLY A 31 9.53 -23.52 28.15
N ASN A 32 9.74 -22.23 27.83
CA ASN A 32 8.68 -21.22 27.88
C ASN A 32 7.88 -21.10 26.56
N ILE A 33 8.16 -21.93 25.56
CA ILE A 33 7.52 -21.86 24.24
C ILE A 33 6.68 -23.12 24.04
N GLN A 34 5.36 -22.95 24.04
CA GLN A 34 4.41 -24.02 23.75
C GLN A 34 4.27 -24.20 22.23
N TYR A 35 4.30 -25.45 21.78
CA TYR A 35 3.94 -25.86 20.43
C TYR A 35 2.49 -26.38 20.42
N CYS A 36 1.92 -26.68 19.24
CA CYS A 36 0.49 -26.96 19.09
C CYS A 36 -0.34 -25.71 19.43
N THR A 37 -0.14 -24.66 18.65
CA THR A 37 -0.77 -23.34 18.80
C THR A 37 -1.46 -22.94 17.50
N ILE A 38 -2.62 -22.29 17.61
CA ILE A 38 -3.23 -21.57 16.48
C ILE A 38 -2.40 -20.31 16.19
N THR A 39 -1.83 -20.23 14.99
CA THR A 39 -0.92 -19.15 14.58
C THR A 39 -1.53 -18.21 13.58
N ALA A 40 -2.57 -18.65 12.87
CA ALA A 40 -3.28 -17.85 11.90
C ALA A 40 -4.79 -18.13 12.03
N PHE A 41 -5.56 -17.05 12.03
CA PHE A 41 -7.02 -17.08 12.06
C PHE A 41 -7.52 -15.94 11.18
N ASP A 42 -8.53 -16.20 10.36
CA ASP A 42 -9.21 -15.14 9.60
C ASP A 42 -10.70 -15.50 9.43
N GLU A 43 -11.56 -14.49 9.56
CA GLU A 43 -12.98 -14.60 9.23
C GLU A 43 -13.21 -13.91 7.88
N SER A 44 -14.05 -14.51 7.03
CA SER A 44 -14.39 -13.90 5.75
C SER A 44 -15.03 -12.52 5.94
N PRO A 45 -14.54 -11.49 5.22
CA PRO A 45 -15.19 -10.18 5.20
C PRO A 45 -16.53 -10.19 4.45
N LEU A 46 -16.88 -11.30 3.78
CA LEU A 46 -18.09 -11.44 2.96
C LEU A 46 -19.17 -12.30 3.63
N VAL A 47 -18.77 -13.29 4.42
CA VAL A 47 -19.68 -14.27 5.03
C VAL A 47 -19.36 -14.44 6.51
N ALA A 48 -20.24 -13.93 7.36
CA ALA A 48 -20.13 -14.11 8.80
C ALA A 48 -20.13 -15.61 9.16
N GLY A 49 -19.21 -16.01 10.05
CA GLY A 49 -19.06 -17.41 10.47
C GLY A 49 -18.33 -18.32 9.48
N LEU A 50 -17.83 -17.78 8.36
CA LEU A 50 -16.84 -18.47 7.52
C LEU A 50 -15.44 -18.20 8.08
N LEU A 51 -14.89 -19.19 8.79
CA LEU A 51 -13.67 -19.09 9.57
C LEU A 51 -12.57 -19.98 8.97
N TRP A 52 -11.35 -19.47 8.95
CA TRP A 52 -10.16 -20.19 8.50
C TRP A 52 -9.10 -20.20 9.59
N VAL A 53 -8.46 -21.35 9.80
CA VAL A 53 -7.46 -21.54 10.86
C VAL A 53 -6.23 -22.23 10.32
N GLY A 54 -5.07 -21.78 10.80
CA GLY A 54 -3.77 -22.40 10.62
C GLY A 54 -3.01 -22.52 11.94
N THR A 55 -2.20 -23.58 12.08
CA THR A 55 -1.44 -23.87 13.30
C THR A 55 0.08 -23.95 13.08
N ASP A 56 0.86 -23.86 14.16
CA ASP A 56 2.33 -24.01 14.15
C ASP A 56 2.81 -25.42 13.79
N ASP A 57 1.95 -26.41 13.95
CA ASP A 57 2.15 -27.82 13.60
C ASP A 57 1.50 -28.23 12.26
N GLY A 58 1.06 -27.24 11.48
CA GLY A 58 0.76 -27.40 10.07
C GLY A 58 -0.64 -27.90 9.74
N ASN A 59 -1.57 -27.86 10.68
CA ASN A 59 -2.97 -28.07 10.37
C ASN A 59 -3.60 -26.82 9.74
N VAL A 60 -4.45 -27.03 8.75
CA VAL A 60 -5.28 -26.00 8.11
C VAL A 60 -6.73 -26.44 8.17
N TRP A 61 -7.61 -25.54 8.59
CA TRP A 61 -9.03 -25.82 8.77
C TRP A 61 -9.92 -24.73 8.19
N VAL A 62 -11.15 -25.13 7.86
CA VAL A 62 -12.25 -24.22 7.56
C VAL A 62 -13.49 -24.61 8.37
N SER A 63 -14.22 -23.60 8.84
CA SER A 63 -15.58 -23.72 9.33
C SER A 63 -16.48 -22.78 8.54
N ARG A 64 -17.70 -23.23 8.24
CA ARG A 64 -18.68 -22.45 7.43
C ARG A 64 -19.95 -22.13 8.21
N ASP A 65 -19.96 -22.40 9.50
CA ASP A 65 -21.13 -22.32 10.37
C ASP A 65 -20.80 -21.74 11.75
N GLY A 66 -19.82 -20.82 11.80
CA GLY A 66 -19.45 -20.08 13.00
C GLY A 66 -18.70 -20.93 14.02
N GLY A 67 -17.97 -21.96 13.58
CA GLY A 67 -17.18 -22.86 14.42
C GLY A 67 -17.91 -24.12 14.87
N ARG A 68 -19.19 -24.32 14.53
CA ARG A 68 -19.91 -25.52 14.97
C ARG A 68 -19.33 -26.79 14.36
N ASN A 69 -18.94 -26.74 13.09
CA ASN A 69 -18.25 -27.82 12.40
C ASN A 69 -16.97 -27.31 11.74
N TRP A 70 -15.91 -28.12 11.83
CA TRP A 70 -14.59 -27.83 11.27
C TRP A 70 -14.16 -28.94 10.32
N THR A 71 -13.67 -28.56 9.14
CA THR A 71 -13.13 -29.49 8.14
C THR A 71 -11.62 -29.31 8.04
N LYS A 72 -10.85 -30.39 8.24
CA LYS A 72 -9.39 -30.38 8.06
C LYS A 72 -9.06 -30.43 6.58
N LEU A 73 -8.14 -29.59 6.13
CA LEU A 73 -7.84 -29.39 4.70
C LEU A 73 -6.47 -29.94 4.28
N ASN A 74 -5.71 -30.52 5.21
CA ASN A 74 -4.33 -30.92 4.98
C ASN A 74 -4.12 -31.83 3.76
N ASP A 75 -5.00 -32.81 3.58
CA ASP A 75 -4.90 -33.80 2.50
C ASP A 75 -5.23 -33.23 1.12
N ASN A 76 -5.91 -32.08 1.08
CA ASN A 76 -6.27 -31.37 -0.15
C ASN A 76 -5.17 -30.42 -0.63
N ILE A 77 -4.13 -30.18 0.18
CA ILE A 77 -3.03 -29.27 -0.15
C ILE A 77 -1.94 -30.09 -0.86
N PRO A 78 -1.65 -29.82 -2.15
CA PRO A 78 -0.66 -30.58 -2.88
C PRO A 78 0.73 -30.36 -2.31
N ASN A 79 1.46 -31.44 -2.05
CA ASN A 79 2.79 -31.40 -1.42
C ASN A 79 2.80 -30.62 -0.09
N ASN A 80 1.73 -30.75 0.70
CA ASN A 80 1.62 -30.10 2.01
C ASN A 80 2.88 -30.36 2.86
N PRO A 81 3.64 -29.31 3.24
CA PRO A 81 4.86 -29.52 4.00
C PRO A 81 4.61 -29.92 5.45
N GLY A 82 3.40 -29.72 5.99
CA GLY A 82 3.11 -29.91 7.41
C GLY A 82 3.92 -28.97 8.31
N TYR A 83 4.27 -27.78 7.78
CA TYR A 83 5.07 -26.78 8.48
C TYR A 83 4.18 -25.74 9.16
N TRP A 84 4.79 -24.80 9.87
CA TRP A 84 4.12 -23.68 10.50
C TRP A 84 3.29 -22.89 9.49
N VAL A 85 1.97 -22.78 9.71
CA VAL A 85 1.10 -21.91 8.90
C VAL A 85 1.40 -20.48 9.28
N SER A 86 2.11 -19.76 8.40
CA SER A 86 2.47 -18.36 8.63
C SER A 86 1.30 -17.42 8.35
N ARG A 87 0.42 -17.79 7.41
CA ARG A 87 -0.81 -17.04 7.16
C ARG A 87 -1.90 -17.89 6.50
N ILE A 88 -3.13 -17.67 6.91
CA ILE A 88 -4.34 -18.00 6.14
C ILE A 88 -5.19 -16.72 6.09
N VAL A 89 -5.70 -16.36 4.92
CA VAL A 89 -6.61 -15.21 4.76
C VAL A 89 -7.74 -15.52 3.81
N ALA A 90 -8.94 -15.09 4.18
CA ALA A 90 -10.12 -15.14 3.34
C ALA A 90 -10.09 -14.01 2.30
N SER A 91 -10.66 -14.26 1.13
CA SER A 91 -10.74 -13.25 0.08
C SER A 91 -11.73 -12.12 0.40
N HIS A 92 -11.42 -10.93 -0.08
CA HIS A 92 -12.31 -9.77 -0.10
C HIS A 92 -13.32 -9.80 -1.26
N HIS A 93 -13.17 -10.73 -2.22
CA HIS A 93 -13.92 -10.73 -3.48
C HIS A 93 -14.78 -11.96 -3.69
N ASP A 94 -14.40 -13.10 -3.12
CA ASP A 94 -15.12 -14.35 -3.29
C ASP A 94 -15.13 -15.20 -2.01
N PRO A 95 -16.29 -15.63 -1.48
CA PRO A 95 -16.36 -16.42 -0.25
C PRO A 95 -15.65 -17.79 -0.33
N GLY A 96 -15.57 -18.40 -1.51
CA GLY A 96 -14.88 -19.68 -1.71
C GLY A 96 -13.36 -19.55 -1.71
N THR A 97 -12.85 -18.33 -1.83
CA THR A 97 -11.43 -18.06 -2.04
C THR A 97 -10.69 -17.76 -0.74
N ALA A 98 -9.55 -18.40 -0.56
CA ALA A 98 -8.61 -18.14 0.52
C ALA A 98 -7.16 -18.34 0.06
N TYR A 99 -6.22 -17.70 0.75
CA TYR A 99 -4.79 -17.76 0.47
C TYR A 99 -4.05 -18.29 1.69
N LEU A 100 -3.19 -19.28 1.46
CA LEU A 100 -2.47 -20.02 2.50
C LEU A 100 -0.97 -19.90 2.27
N ALA A 101 -0.24 -19.58 3.33
CA ALA A 101 1.21 -19.58 3.37
C ALA A 101 1.75 -20.45 4.51
N PHE A 102 2.80 -21.20 4.22
CA PHE A 102 3.62 -21.88 5.23
C PHE A 102 5.02 -21.29 5.25
N THR A 103 5.71 -21.45 6.39
CA THR A 103 7.13 -21.11 6.52
C THR A 103 7.95 -22.32 6.93
N GLY A 104 8.97 -22.64 6.15
CA GLY A 104 9.97 -23.65 6.46
C GLY A 104 11.18 -23.12 7.23
N TYR A 105 11.18 -21.85 7.65
CA TYR A 105 12.32 -21.20 8.35
C TYR A 105 12.82 -22.01 9.55
N ARG A 106 11.92 -22.60 10.33
CA ARG A 106 12.24 -23.42 11.52
C ARG A 106 12.72 -24.85 11.19
N ARG A 107 12.76 -25.19 9.91
CA ARG A 107 13.10 -26.51 9.37
C ARG A 107 14.29 -26.46 8.38
N ASP A 108 14.96 -25.30 8.30
CA ASP A 108 16.01 -25.03 7.30
C ASP A 108 15.56 -25.29 5.85
N ASP A 109 14.25 -25.16 5.58
CA ASP A 109 13.68 -25.20 4.23
C ASP A 109 13.22 -23.80 3.82
N PHE A 110 14.02 -23.16 2.97
CA PHE A 110 13.78 -21.79 2.52
C PHE A 110 12.89 -21.71 1.27
N ARG A 111 12.32 -22.83 0.80
CA ARG A 111 11.39 -22.77 -0.34
C ARG A 111 10.12 -21.99 0.03
N PRO A 112 9.55 -21.19 -0.89
CA PRO A 112 8.28 -20.52 -0.67
C PRO A 112 7.13 -21.54 -0.75
N PHE A 113 6.23 -21.49 0.24
CA PHE A 113 5.01 -22.30 0.26
C PHE A 113 3.80 -21.37 0.26
N LEU A 114 3.15 -21.25 -0.90
CA LEU A 114 2.04 -20.33 -1.11
C LEU A 114 0.97 -20.95 -1.99
N TYR A 115 -0.27 -20.95 -1.51
CA TYR A 115 -1.39 -21.62 -2.15
C TYR A 115 -2.63 -20.73 -2.19
N LYS A 116 -3.48 -20.97 -3.19
CA LYS A 116 -4.81 -20.38 -3.34
C LYS A 116 -5.84 -21.49 -3.47
N THR A 117 -6.98 -21.34 -2.81
CA THR A 117 -8.20 -22.09 -3.08
C THR A 117 -9.28 -21.16 -3.62
N THR A 118 -10.27 -21.72 -4.33
CA THR A 118 -11.49 -21.00 -4.79
C THR A 118 -12.76 -21.79 -4.48
N ASP A 119 -12.65 -22.86 -3.68
CA ASP A 119 -13.71 -23.84 -3.44
C ASP A 119 -13.80 -24.26 -1.97
N TYR A 120 -13.52 -23.31 -1.05
CA TYR A 120 -13.50 -23.54 0.40
C TYR A 120 -12.45 -24.57 0.84
N GLY A 121 -11.34 -24.68 0.11
CA GLY A 121 -10.21 -25.56 0.46
C GLY A 121 -10.40 -27.02 0.02
N GLN A 122 -11.39 -27.31 -0.83
CA GLN A 122 -11.53 -28.64 -1.45
C GLN A 122 -10.37 -28.93 -2.41
N SER A 123 -9.85 -27.89 -3.07
CA SER A 123 -8.62 -27.96 -3.84
C SER A 123 -7.76 -26.71 -3.61
N TRP A 124 -6.44 -26.89 -3.74
CA TRP A 124 -5.45 -25.84 -3.62
C TRP A 124 -4.51 -25.85 -4.82
N THR A 125 -4.18 -24.66 -5.31
CA THR A 125 -3.21 -24.45 -6.38
C THR A 125 -2.04 -23.63 -5.84
N SER A 126 -0.81 -24.05 -6.14
CA SER A 126 0.37 -23.24 -5.82
C SER A 126 0.37 -21.96 -6.64
N ILE A 127 0.59 -20.82 -5.96
CA ILE A 127 0.74 -19.50 -6.57
C ILE A 127 2.14 -18.91 -6.27
N VAL A 128 3.12 -19.79 -6.09
CA VAL A 128 4.52 -19.41 -5.86
C VAL A 128 5.10 -18.68 -7.08
N GLY A 129 4.74 -19.10 -8.29
CA GLY A 129 5.21 -18.49 -9.53
C GLY A 129 6.74 -18.43 -9.59
N ASN A 130 7.28 -17.22 -9.77
CA ASN A 130 8.71 -16.90 -9.83
C ASN A 130 9.28 -16.35 -8.50
N LEU A 131 8.61 -16.55 -7.36
CA LEU A 131 9.18 -16.15 -6.07
C LEU A 131 10.51 -16.88 -5.83
N PRO A 132 11.53 -16.17 -5.31
CA PRO A 132 12.78 -16.80 -4.92
C PRO A 132 12.60 -17.72 -3.71
N ASN A 133 13.63 -18.54 -3.44
CA ASN A 133 13.71 -19.39 -2.24
C ASN A 133 13.86 -18.55 -0.97
N GLU A 134 12.75 -17.99 -0.50
CA GLU A 134 12.62 -17.21 0.71
C GLU A 134 11.39 -17.67 1.51
N PRO A 135 11.48 -17.84 2.85
CA PRO A 135 10.33 -18.12 3.68
C PRO A 135 9.28 -17.02 3.60
N ILE A 136 8.01 -17.42 3.50
CA ILE A 136 6.87 -16.49 3.45
C ILE A 136 6.24 -16.36 4.83
N ASN A 137 6.04 -15.12 5.27
CA ASN A 137 5.46 -14.80 6.57
C ASN A 137 4.02 -14.29 6.48
N VAL A 138 3.64 -13.68 5.35
CA VAL A 138 2.32 -13.05 5.19
C VAL A 138 1.95 -12.93 3.71
N ILE A 139 0.65 -13.10 3.43
CA ILE A 139 0.01 -12.74 2.16
C ILE A 139 -1.21 -11.83 2.44
N ARG A 140 -1.43 -10.86 1.55
CA ARG A 140 -2.60 -9.98 1.54
C ARG A 140 -3.15 -9.81 0.13
N GLU A 141 -4.48 -9.91 0.01
CA GLU A 141 -5.22 -9.57 -1.20
C GLU A 141 -5.67 -8.11 -1.12
N HIS A 142 -5.60 -7.39 -2.24
CA HIS A 142 -6.11 -6.03 -2.32
C HIS A 142 -7.64 -6.01 -2.33
N HIS A 143 -8.25 -5.18 -1.49
CA HIS A 143 -9.70 -5.15 -1.29
C HIS A 143 -10.52 -4.59 -2.48
N GLN A 144 -9.87 -3.96 -3.48
CA GLN A 144 -10.54 -3.46 -4.70
C GLN A 144 -10.13 -4.21 -5.98
N ASN A 145 -9.07 -5.02 -5.94
CA ASN A 145 -8.57 -5.72 -7.13
C ASN A 145 -8.15 -7.14 -6.74
N PRO A 146 -8.89 -8.19 -7.15
CA PRO A 146 -8.61 -9.58 -6.77
C PRO A 146 -7.31 -10.14 -7.34
N ASN A 147 -6.72 -9.49 -8.36
CA ASN A 147 -5.45 -9.93 -8.95
C ASN A 147 -4.24 -9.26 -8.29
N LEU A 148 -4.44 -8.21 -7.49
CA LEU A 148 -3.38 -7.50 -6.81
C LEU A 148 -3.11 -8.15 -5.45
N LEU A 149 -2.00 -8.88 -5.36
CA LEU A 149 -1.58 -9.60 -4.15
C LEU A 149 -0.23 -9.08 -3.66
N PHE A 150 -0.02 -9.11 -2.35
CA PHE A 150 1.25 -8.77 -1.72
C PHE A 150 1.72 -9.89 -0.81
N VAL A 151 3.01 -10.18 -0.85
CA VAL A 151 3.66 -11.19 -0.02
C VAL A 151 4.84 -10.55 0.72
N GLY A 152 4.91 -10.81 2.03
CA GLY A 152 6.06 -10.48 2.87
C GLY A 152 6.90 -11.73 3.13
N THR A 153 8.19 -11.65 2.81
CA THR A 153 9.18 -12.72 3.03
C THR A 153 10.21 -12.30 4.07
N ASP A 154 11.17 -13.18 4.35
CA ASP A 154 12.33 -12.82 5.18
C ASP A 154 13.28 -11.79 4.53
N TYR A 155 13.11 -11.48 3.24
CA TYR A 155 14.03 -10.63 2.47
C TYR A 155 13.38 -9.37 1.88
N GLY A 156 12.04 -9.29 1.89
CA GLY A 156 11.32 -8.09 1.51
C GLY A 156 9.85 -8.31 1.16
N VAL A 157 9.31 -7.39 0.35
CA VAL A 157 7.93 -7.43 -0.14
C VAL A 157 7.92 -7.71 -1.63
N TYR A 158 6.99 -8.55 -2.06
CA TYR A 158 6.69 -8.83 -3.46
C TYR A 158 5.24 -8.48 -3.75
N VAL A 159 4.99 -8.06 -4.99
CA VAL A 159 3.65 -7.75 -5.51
C VAL A 159 3.38 -8.60 -6.74
N SER A 160 2.16 -9.13 -6.83
CA SER A 160 1.63 -9.76 -8.04
C SER A 160 0.49 -8.91 -8.59
N LEU A 161 0.44 -8.76 -9.92
CA LEU A 161 -0.60 -8.03 -10.65
C LEU A 161 -1.54 -8.97 -11.44
N ASP A 162 -1.33 -10.29 -11.30
CA ASP A 162 -1.95 -11.35 -12.10
C ASP A 162 -2.48 -12.50 -11.23
N GLY A 163 -2.76 -12.23 -9.95
CA GLY A 163 -3.37 -13.20 -9.03
C GLY A 163 -2.39 -14.28 -8.54
N GLY A 164 -1.09 -14.00 -8.54
CA GLY A 164 -0.04 -14.89 -8.05
C GLY A 164 0.61 -15.78 -9.11
N GLN A 165 0.40 -15.49 -10.40
CA GLN A 165 1.11 -16.20 -11.47
C GLN A 165 2.56 -15.71 -11.58
N SER A 166 2.79 -14.41 -11.38
CA SER A 166 4.11 -13.81 -11.32
C SER A 166 4.19 -12.73 -10.24
N TRP A 167 5.41 -12.53 -9.74
CA TRP A 167 5.74 -11.69 -8.60
C TRP A 167 6.92 -10.77 -8.97
N THR A 168 6.80 -9.51 -8.58
CA THR A 168 7.83 -8.49 -8.76
C THR A 168 8.25 -7.97 -7.39
N SER A 169 9.56 -7.81 -7.17
CA SER A 169 10.06 -7.23 -5.92
C SER A 169 9.59 -5.77 -5.78
N MET A 170 8.98 -5.46 -4.64
CA MET A 170 8.58 -4.10 -4.25
C MET A 170 9.52 -3.51 -3.19
N LYS A 171 10.74 -4.05 -3.10
CA LYS A 171 11.71 -3.69 -2.07
C LYS A 171 12.19 -2.23 -2.18
N ASN A 172 12.27 -1.65 -3.38
CA ASN A 172 12.73 -0.26 -3.58
C ASN A 172 14.01 0.05 -2.77
N ASN A 173 13.96 1.02 -1.85
CA ASN A 173 15.04 1.40 -0.94
C ASN A 173 14.95 0.76 0.45
N MET A 174 14.03 -0.19 0.64
CA MET A 174 13.89 -0.94 1.88
C MET A 174 15.08 -1.91 2.04
N PRO A 175 15.76 -1.94 3.21
CA PRO A 175 16.81 -2.91 3.45
C PRO A 175 16.25 -4.35 3.44
N THR A 176 17.10 -5.34 3.18
CA THR A 176 16.73 -6.76 3.38
C THR A 176 16.34 -6.94 4.84
N GLN A 177 15.08 -7.26 5.12
CA GLN A 177 14.57 -7.53 6.47
C GLN A 177 13.37 -8.45 6.40
N PRO A 178 13.14 -9.26 7.47
CA PRO A 178 11.92 -10.01 7.58
C PRO A 178 10.70 -9.12 7.69
N VAL A 179 9.73 -9.37 6.82
CA VAL A 179 8.41 -8.75 6.83
C VAL A 179 7.45 -9.74 7.48
N HIS A 180 6.99 -9.46 8.69
CA HIS A 180 6.11 -10.38 9.44
C HIS A 180 4.63 -10.13 9.20
N ASP A 181 4.25 -8.89 8.85
CA ASP A 181 2.88 -8.56 8.54
C ASP A 181 2.77 -7.44 7.51
N LEU A 182 1.64 -7.45 6.81
CA LEU A 182 1.23 -6.48 5.81
C LEU A 182 -0.21 -6.06 6.12
N LYS A 183 -0.55 -4.78 5.94
CA LYS A 183 -1.94 -4.32 5.99
C LYS A 183 -2.17 -3.28 4.91
N ILE A 184 -3.30 -3.40 4.22
CA ILE A 184 -3.74 -2.39 3.26
C ILE A 184 -4.73 -1.49 3.98
N HIS A 185 -4.44 -0.19 4.03
CA HIS A 185 -5.35 0.77 4.65
C HIS A 185 -6.56 1.00 3.71
N PRO A 186 -7.81 0.73 4.14
CA PRO A 186 -8.96 0.73 3.24
C PRO A 186 -9.33 2.11 2.67
N ARG A 187 -9.02 3.19 3.41
CA ARG A 187 -9.26 4.56 2.96
C ARG A 187 -8.15 5.13 2.07
N GLU A 188 -6.89 5.02 2.52
CA GLU A 188 -5.74 5.62 1.84
C GLU A 188 -5.14 4.75 0.73
N ASN A 189 -5.50 3.47 0.61
CA ASN A 189 -4.83 2.54 -0.30
C ASN A 189 -3.30 2.54 -0.13
N ASP A 190 -2.85 2.63 1.12
CA ASP A 190 -1.45 2.47 1.50
C ASP A 190 -1.18 1.03 1.95
N LEU A 191 -0.02 0.49 1.53
CA LEU A 191 0.54 -0.73 2.10
C LEU A 191 1.39 -0.39 3.33
N ILE A 192 0.95 -0.86 4.48
CA ILE A 192 1.66 -0.81 5.75
C ILE A 192 2.46 -2.11 5.88
N VAL A 193 3.77 -2.00 6.05
CA VAL A 193 4.73 -3.12 6.10
C VAL A 193 5.36 -3.19 7.47
N ALA A 194 5.03 -4.22 8.25
CA ALA A 194 5.59 -4.45 9.58
C ALA A 194 6.82 -5.38 9.48
N THR A 195 7.96 -4.89 9.95
CA THR A 195 9.24 -5.61 9.85
C THR A 195 9.74 -6.13 11.20
N HIS A 196 10.62 -7.12 11.17
CA HIS A 196 11.37 -7.55 12.33
C HIS A 196 12.50 -6.54 12.64
N GLY A 197 12.32 -5.72 13.67
CA GLY A 197 13.39 -4.87 14.22
C GLY A 197 13.70 -3.59 13.44
N ARG A 198 12.94 -3.21 12.40
CA ARG A 198 13.09 -1.91 11.69
C ARG A 198 11.80 -1.09 11.60
N GLY A 199 10.85 -1.36 12.48
CA GLY A 199 9.59 -0.62 12.56
C GLY A 199 8.68 -0.88 11.36
N VAL A 200 8.01 0.18 10.91
CA VAL A 200 6.97 0.12 9.88
C VAL A 200 7.37 0.97 8.68
N PHE A 201 7.18 0.43 7.48
CA PHE A 201 7.25 1.18 6.23
C PHE A 201 5.85 1.38 5.67
N ILE A 202 5.63 2.51 5.00
CA ILE A 202 4.36 2.83 4.34
C ILE A 202 4.67 3.11 2.86
N ALA A 203 3.94 2.47 1.97
CA ALA A 203 4.04 2.66 0.54
C ALA A 203 2.65 2.92 -0.04
N ASP A 204 2.52 4.04 -0.75
CA ASP A 204 1.35 4.33 -1.57
C ASP A 204 1.29 3.32 -2.73
N ILE A 205 0.24 2.49 -2.72
CA ILE A 205 -0.01 1.46 -3.73
C ILE A 205 -1.19 1.81 -4.64
N SER A 206 -1.76 3.01 -4.53
CA SER A 206 -2.88 3.47 -5.33
C SER A 206 -2.71 3.27 -6.85
N PRO A 207 -1.54 3.53 -7.49
CA PRO A 207 -1.40 3.25 -8.92
C PRO A 207 -1.42 1.75 -9.25
N LEU A 208 -1.06 0.87 -8.31
CA LEU A 208 -1.01 -0.57 -8.54
C LEU A 208 -2.40 -1.18 -8.70
N VAL A 209 -3.42 -0.53 -8.14
CA VAL A 209 -4.82 -0.97 -8.25
C VAL A 209 -5.27 -1.01 -9.71
N GLU A 210 -4.87 -0.03 -10.52
CA GLU A 210 -5.18 0.02 -11.96
C GLU A 210 -4.11 -0.66 -12.84
N LEU A 211 -2.95 -1.01 -12.29
CA LEU A 211 -1.80 -1.53 -13.03
C LEU A 211 -2.00 -2.99 -13.43
N THR A 212 -2.85 -3.22 -14.42
CA THR A 212 -3.13 -4.54 -15.00
C THR A 212 -2.19 -4.86 -16.17
N PRO A 213 -2.10 -6.13 -16.62
CA PRO A 213 -1.39 -6.48 -17.85
C PRO A 213 -1.84 -5.65 -19.07
N ALA A 214 -3.13 -5.30 -19.15
CA ALA A 214 -3.66 -4.45 -20.22
C ALA A 214 -3.15 -3.00 -20.12
N VAL A 215 -2.94 -2.48 -18.92
CA VAL A 215 -2.32 -1.16 -18.71
C VAL A 215 -0.82 -1.20 -19.02
N LEU A 216 -0.11 -2.25 -18.59
CA LEU A 216 1.31 -2.45 -18.92
C LEU A 216 1.56 -2.63 -20.42
N ALA A 217 0.57 -3.09 -21.18
CA ALA A 217 0.65 -3.19 -22.63
C ALA A 217 0.64 -1.83 -23.34
N LYS A 218 0.03 -0.78 -22.72
CA LYS A 218 -0.05 0.58 -23.26
C LYS A 218 1.31 1.28 -23.20
N ASP A 219 1.59 2.13 -24.19
CA ASP A 219 2.85 2.88 -24.22
C ASP A 219 2.94 3.93 -23.10
N VAL A 220 1.81 4.55 -22.78
CA VAL A 220 1.69 5.62 -21.78
C VAL A 220 0.34 5.50 -21.09
N TYR A 221 0.30 5.67 -19.76
CA TYR A 221 -0.95 5.65 -18.98
C TYR A 221 -0.92 6.66 -17.84
N LEU A 222 -2.02 7.37 -17.61
CA LEU A 222 -2.23 8.28 -16.48
C LEU A 222 -3.19 7.62 -15.49
N PHE A 223 -2.75 7.41 -14.24
CA PHE A 223 -3.55 6.78 -13.20
C PHE A 223 -4.57 7.77 -12.62
N ASN A 224 -5.64 7.24 -12.00
CA ASN A 224 -6.53 8.06 -11.20
C ASN A 224 -5.75 8.81 -10.11
N ILE A 225 -6.19 10.03 -9.83
CA ILE A 225 -5.54 10.89 -8.86
C ILE A 225 -6.38 10.88 -7.61
N GLU A 226 -5.77 10.50 -6.50
CA GLU A 226 -6.44 10.47 -5.22
C GLU A 226 -6.98 11.85 -4.83
N PRO A 227 -8.21 11.94 -4.31
CA PRO A 227 -8.67 13.15 -3.64
C PRO A 227 -7.75 13.47 -2.46
N LYS A 228 -7.30 14.71 -2.36
CA LYS A 228 -6.48 15.14 -1.21
C LYS A 228 -7.14 16.29 -0.48
N VAL A 229 -7.10 16.22 0.84
CA VAL A 229 -7.54 17.30 1.73
C VAL A 229 -6.44 18.34 1.83
N LYS A 230 -6.81 19.61 1.62
CA LYS A 230 -5.90 20.74 1.80
C LYS A 230 -5.84 21.12 3.28
N TRP A 231 -5.13 20.30 4.06
CA TRP A 231 -4.97 20.51 5.50
C TRP A 231 -4.42 21.90 5.80
N VAL A 232 -5.11 22.62 6.69
CA VAL A 232 -4.65 23.92 7.17
C VAL A 232 -3.83 23.69 8.43
N SER A 233 -2.52 23.92 8.34
CA SER A 233 -1.65 23.80 9.52
C SER A 233 -2.00 24.89 10.53
N ASN A 234 -2.52 24.50 11.70
CA ASN A 234 -2.56 25.40 12.84
C ASN A 234 -1.12 25.67 13.31
N THR A 235 -0.79 26.93 13.59
CA THR A 235 0.53 27.36 14.05
C THR A 235 0.81 27.02 15.52
N THR A 236 0.08 26.08 16.12
CA THR A 236 0.33 25.64 17.49
C THR A 236 1.58 24.76 17.51
N PRO A 237 2.65 25.15 18.24
CA PRO A 237 3.80 24.28 18.41
C PRO A 237 3.34 23.05 19.20
N ASN A 238 3.25 21.91 18.51
CA ASN A 238 2.99 20.63 19.18
C ASN A 238 4.26 20.24 19.96
N TYR A 239 4.22 20.43 21.27
CA TYR A 239 5.19 19.87 22.20
C TYR A 239 4.74 18.45 22.59
N ALA A 240 5.08 17.48 21.75
CA ALA A 240 5.05 16.07 22.14
C ALA A 240 6.22 15.33 21.48
N SER A 241 6.98 14.62 22.31
CA SER A 241 7.99 13.60 21.96
C SER A 241 8.74 13.83 20.64
N THR A 242 9.60 14.86 20.59
CA THR A 242 10.41 15.27 19.42
C THR A 242 11.43 14.24 18.92
N ASN A 243 11.45 13.05 19.50
CA ASN A 243 12.47 12.03 19.28
C ASN A 243 12.05 10.99 18.22
N PHE A 244 10.78 11.02 17.78
CA PHE A 244 10.24 10.15 16.73
C PHE A 244 9.75 11.01 15.57
N ASN A 245 10.65 11.35 14.64
CA ASN A 245 10.30 12.08 13.42
C ASN A 245 10.18 11.09 12.25
N GLY A 246 8.95 10.81 11.82
CA GLY A 246 8.66 10.15 10.55
C GLY A 246 8.45 11.18 9.44
N ARG A 247 8.74 10.80 8.18
CA ARG A 247 8.39 11.66 7.04
C ARG A 247 6.89 11.52 6.77
N SER A 248 6.14 12.60 6.99
CA SER A 248 4.73 12.67 6.57
C SER A 248 4.60 12.64 5.05
N GLU A 249 3.39 12.30 4.58
CA GLU A 249 3.03 12.44 3.17
C GLU A 249 3.33 13.88 2.69
N PRO A 250 3.91 14.06 1.49
CA PRO A 250 4.15 15.39 0.95
C PRO A 250 2.85 16.20 0.84
N LEU A 251 2.92 17.49 1.16
CA LEU A 251 1.81 18.43 0.99
C LEU A 251 1.56 18.69 -0.50
N GLY A 252 0.62 17.95 -1.08
CA GLY A 252 0.25 18.05 -2.49
C GLY A 252 -0.53 16.83 -2.98
N SER A 253 -0.90 16.85 -4.26
CA SER A 253 -1.43 15.68 -4.95
C SER A 253 -0.31 15.00 -5.72
N THR A 254 -0.04 13.74 -5.38
CA THR A 254 0.86 12.89 -6.17
C THR A 254 0.13 12.40 -7.41
N ILE A 255 0.74 12.61 -8.57
CA ILE A 255 0.19 12.23 -9.87
C ILE A 255 1.10 11.15 -10.45
N TYR A 256 0.57 9.94 -10.60
CA TYR A 256 1.28 8.81 -11.17
C TYR A 256 1.01 8.67 -12.66
N TYR A 257 2.03 8.25 -13.41
CA TYR A 257 1.89 7.84 -14.80
C TYR A 257 2.89 6.73 -15.12
N TYR A 258 2.56 5.90 -16.10
CA TYR A 258 3.39 4.80 -16.58
C TYR A 258 3.90 5.13 -17.97
N LEU A 259 5.18 4.79 -18.22
CA LEU A 259 5.80 4.78 -19.53
C LEU A 259 6.34 3.38 -19.80
N LYS A 260 5.95 2.75 -20.90
CA LYS A 260 6.47 1.44 -21.28
C LYS A 260 7.95 1.47 -21.63
N ASN A 261 8.38 2.55 -22.27
CA ASN A 261 9.76 2.78 -22.72
C ASN A 261 10.21 4.19 -22.34
N ASP A 262 11.53 4.42 -22.35
CA ASP A 262 12.09 5.77 -22.19
C ASP A 262 11.53 6.71 -23.28
N SER A 263 11.03 7.87 -22.86
CA SER A 263 10.51 8.89 -23.76
C SER A 263 11.64 9.75 -24.33
N LYS A 264 11.64 9.91 -25.66
CA LYS A 264 12.53 10.87 -26.35
C LYS A 264 12.00 12.31 -26.24
N GLU A 265 10.68 12.47 -26.09
CA GLU A 265 10.00 13.76 -25.97
C GLU A 265 9.84 14.18 -24.51
N GLU A 266 9.61 15.47 -24.27
CA GLU A 266 9.27 15.96 -22.92
C GLU A 266 7.94 15.37 -22.43
N VAL A 267 7.92 14.91 -21.19
CA VAL A 267 6.69 14.47 -20.51
C VAL A 267 6.23 15.59 -19.60
N LYS A 268 4.96 16.00 -19.71
CA LYS A 268 4.40 17.11 -18.94
C LYS A 268 3.04 16.75 -18.37
N ILE A 269 2.78 17.25 -17.16
CA ILE A 269 1.49 17.17 -16.49
C ILE A 269 0.91 18.58 -16.47
N ALA A 270 -0.05 18.85 -17.35
CA ALA A 270 -0.74 20.12 -17.44
C ALA A 270 -2.02 20.08 -16.60
N ILE A 271 -2.20 21.08 -15.74
CA ILE A 271 -3.29 21.14 -14.76
C ILE A 271 -4.16 22.33 -15.11
N TYR A 272 -5.44 22.08 -15.27
CA TYR A 272 -6.42 23.06 -15.70
C TYR A 272 -7.52 23.23 -14.66
N ARG A 273 -8.01 24.47 -14.53
CA ARG A 273 -9.26 24.79 -13.84
C ARG A 273 -10.26 25.28 -14.89
N GLY A 274 -11.24 24.44 -15.22
CA GLY A 274 -12.01 24.62 -16.46
C GLY A 274 -11.09 24.59 -17.68
N ASN A 275 -11.10 25.65 -18.47
CA ASN A 275 -10.23 25.79 -19.66
C ASN A 275 -8.90 26.53 -19.38
N LEU A 276 -8.73 27.08 -18.18
CA LEU A 276 -7.52 27.83 -17.83
C LEU A 276 -6.40 26.89 -17.41
N LEU A 277 -5.25 26.95 -18.09
CA LEU A 277 -4.02 26.28 -17.65
C LEU A 277 -3.48 26.98 -16.41
N ILE A 278 -3.46 26.27 -15.28
CA ILE A 278 -3.02 26.81 -13.99
C ILE A 278 -1.63 26.32 -13.60
N ASN A 279 -1.18 25.17 -14.10
CA ASN A 279 0.17 24.66 -13.81
C ASN A 279 0.61 23.65 -14.89
N GLU A 280 1.91 23.50 -15.11
CA GLU A 280 2.50 22.54 -16.04
C GLU A 280 3.79 21.91 -15.49
N LEU A 281 3.67 20.75 -14.86
CA LEU A 281 4.78 20.11 -14.17
C LEU A 281 5.58 19.23 -15.15
N LYS A 282 6.91 19.21 -14.99
CA LYS A 282 7.78 18.33 -15.79
C LYS A 282 7.82 16.94 -15.18
N GLY A 283 7.56 15.93 -16.01
CA GLY A 283 7.72 14.52 -15.69
C GLY A 283 9.10 13.99 -16.03
N SER A 284 9.47 12.89 -15.37
CA SER A 284 10.53 11.98 -15.80
C SER A 284 10.24 11.41 -17.19
N LYS A 285 11.31 11.13 -17.92
CA LYS A 285 11.26 10.49 -19.25
C LYS A 285 11.60 9.00 -19.18
N LYS A 286 11.78 8.44 -17.98
CA LYS A 286 12.23 7.06 -17.80
C LYS A 286 11.08 6.06 -17.86
N ALA A 287 11.34 4.89 -18.44
CA ALA A 287 10.41 3.78 -18.42
C ALA A 287 10.03 3.39 -16.98
N GLY A 288 8.83 2.83 -16.82
CA GLY A 288 8.28 2.38 -15.56
C GLY A 288 7.22 3.31 -14.96
N LEU A 289 6.89 3.05 -13.69
CA LEU A 289 5.97 3.87 -12.92
C LEU A 289 6.69 5.13 -12.43
N ASN A 290 6.18 6.29 -12.83
CA ASN A 290 6.72 7.59 -12.51
C ASN A 290 5.71 8.40 -11.71
N LYS A 291 6.20 9.38 -10.95
CA LYS A 291 5.36 10.30 -10.17
C LYS A 291 5.80 11.74 -10.28
N VAL A 292 4.83 12.64 -10.18
CA VAL A 292 5.05 14.10 -10.10
C VAL A 292 4.18 14.65 -8.97
N LEU A 293 4.74 15.50 -8.13
CA LEU A 293 4.01 16.14 -7.03
C LEU A 293 3.48 17.50 -7.47
N TRP A 294 2.17 17.69 -7.40
CA TRP A 294 1.55 19.00 -7.50
C TRP A 294 1.27 19.55 -6.10
N THR A 295 2.04 20.56 -5.68
CA THR A 295 1.91 21.24 -4.38
C THR A 295 0.73 22.22 -4.33
N TRP A 296 -0.32 21.97 -5.12
CA TRP A 296 -1.51 22.82 -5.27
C TRP A 296 -1.16 24.28 -5.58
N THR A 297 -0.15 24.50 -6.40
CA THR A 297 0.24 25.82 -6.87
C THR A 297 -0.42 26.14 -8.20
N MET A 298 -0.83 27.40 -8.38
CA MET A 298 -1.25 28.00 -9.65
C MET A 298 -0.18 28.99 -10.10
N ARG A 299 0.10 29.01 -11.40
CA ARG A 299 0.96 29.97 -12.10
C ARG A 299 0.10 30.93 -12.89
N VAL A 300 0.16 32.20 -12.50
CA VAL A 300 -0.52 33.30 -13.20
C VAL A 300 0.52 34.15 -13.89
N LYS A 301 0.34 34.47 -15.17
CA LYS A 301 1.25 35.36 -15.89
C LYS A 301 1.24 36.74 -15.26
N ARG A 302 2.43 37.30 -15.02
CA ARG A 302 2.58 38.68 -14.51
C ARG A 302 2.27 39.71 -15.60
N THR A 303 1.65 40.83 -15.21
CA THR A 303 1.43 41.96 -16.11
C THR A 303 2.78 42.63 -16.48
N PRO A 304 2.85 43.43 -17.56
CA PRO A 304 4.06 44.17 -17.91
C PRO A 304 4.60 45.05 -16.76
N GLU A 305 3.73 45.66 -15.97
CA GLU A 305 4.12 46.46 -14.80
C GLU A 305 4.71 45.60 -13.69
N GLU A 306 4.07 44.47 -13.36
CA GLU A 306 4.58 43.52 -12.37
C GLU A 306 5.94 42.95 -12.78
N LYS A 307 6.14 42.66 -14.07
CA LYS A 307 7.43 42.23 -14.61
C LYS A 307 8.52 43.26 -14.33
N LYS A 308 8.28 44.54 -14.68
CA LYS A 308 9.21 45.64 -14.43
C LYS A 308 9.56 45.78 -12.94
N GLN A 309 8.57 45.66 -12.06
CA GLN A 309 8.79 45.73 -10.61
C GLN A 309 9.69 44.59 -10.10
N ILE A 310 9.48 43.37 -10.59
CA ILE A 310 10.27 42.21 -10.19
C ILE A 310 11.69 42.29 -10.76
N GLU A 311 11.85 42.71 -12.01
CA GLU A 311 13.17 42.94 -12.61
C GLU A 311 13.95 44.03 -11.85
N ALA A 312 13.31 45.14 -11.50
CA ALA A 312 13.91 46.20 -10.68
C ALA A 312 14.31 45.67 -9.29
N ARG A 313 13.45 44.85 -8.67
CA ARG A 313 13.75 44.20 -7.38
C ARG A 313 14.95 43.26 -7.51
N ILE A 314 14.99 42.40 -8.54
CA ILE A 314 16.13 41.49 -8.79
C ILE A 314 17.43 42.27 -8.98
N LYS A 315 17.39 43.35 -9.77
CA LYS A 315 18.53 44.23 -10.00
C LYS A 315 19.03 44.83 -8.69
N ARG A 316 18.12 45.31 -7.83
CA ARG A 316 18.46 45.82 -6.50
C ARG A 316 19.12 44.76 -5.62
N PHE A 317 18.59 43.54 -5.54
CA PHE A 317 19.21 42.46 -4.75
C PHE A 317 20.62 42.12 -5.26
N LYS A 318 20.82 42.07 -6.58
CA LYS A 318 22.14 41.82 -7.17
C LYS A 318 23.16 42.92 -6.84
N GLN A 319 22.73 44.19 -6.77
CA GLN A 319 23.59 45.30 -6.36
C GLN A 319 24.11 45.15 -4.92
N TYR A 320 23.35 44.49 -4.04
CA TYR A 320 23.78 44.16 -2.68
C TYR A 320 24.50 42.80 -2.57
N GLY A 321 24.92 42.20 -3.70
CA GLY A 321 25.63 40.92 -3.72
C GLY A 321 24.75 39.68 -3.54
N PHE A 322 23.42 39.82 -3.51
CA PHE A 322 22.50 38.69 -3.39
C PHE A 322 22.02 38.18 -4.75
N THR A 323 22.02 36.86 -4.93
CA THR A 323 21.35 36.23 -6.08
C THR A 323 19.95 35.77 -5.67
N PRO A 324 18.90 36.54 -5.97
CA PRO A 324 17.54 36.16 -5.59
C PRO A 324 17.12 34.87 -6.30
N ARG A 325 16.60 33.92 -5.51
CA ARG A 325 16.12 32.61 -5.97
C ARG A 325 14.73 32.35 -5.43
N GLY A 326 13.95 31.57 -6.16
CA GLY A 326 12.63 31.10 -5.75
C GLY A 326 11.45 31.71 -6.52
N PRO A 327 10.23 31.17 -6.34
CA PRO A 327 9.05 31.50 -7.13
C PRO A 327 8.66 32.98 -7.10
N GLN A 328 8.94 33.69 -6.01
CA GLN A 328 8.65 35.11 -5.86
C GLN A 328 9.45 36.00 -6.84
N PHE A 329 10.61 35.54 -7.30
CA PHE A 329 11.48 36.25 -8.24
C PHE A 329 11.34 35.77 -9.71
N ASP A 330 10.38 34.90 -10.01
CA ASP A 330 10.10 34.48 -11.39
C ASP A 330 9.46 35.62 -12.20
N VAL A 331 10.23 36.30 -13.05
CA VAL A 331 9.74 37.48 -13.79
C VAL A 331 8.42 37.20 -14.53
N ASN A 332 8.22 36.01 -15.07
CA ASN A 332 7.07 35.73 -15.93
C ASN A 332 5.81 35.34 -15.18
N TYR A 333 5.94 34.72 -14.01
CA TYR A 333 4.81 34.12 -13.29
C TYR A 333 4.76 34.50 -11.82
N LYS A 334 3.54 34.71 -11.32
CA LYS A 334 3.19 34.74 -9.90
C LYS A 334 2.62 33.38 -9.51
N TYR A 335 2.99 32.90 -8.34
CA TYR A 335 2.55 31.62 -7.80
C TYR A 335 1.52 31.87 -6.69
N LEU A 336 0.35 31.25 -6.81
CA LEU A 336 -0.77 31.36 -5.87
C LEU A 336 -1.22 29.97 -5.42
N PRO A 337 -1.78 29.81 -4.21
CA PRO A 337 -2.40 28.55 -3.82
C PRO A 337 -3.64 28.29 -4.68
N ALA A 338 -3.80 27.05 -5.14
CA ALA A 338 -4.98 26.59 -5.82
C ALA A 338 -6.15 26.53 -4.81
N PRO A 339 -7.33 27.07 -5.16
CA PRO A 339 -8.52 26.92 -4.34
C PRO A 339 -9.00 25.47 -4.32
N GLU A 340 -9.89 25.14 -3.41
CA GLU A 340 -10.53 23.83 -3.36
C GLU A 340 -11.40 23.62 -4.62
N GLY A 341 -11.60 22.36 -5.02
CA GLY A 341 -12.43 22.00 -6.17
C GLY A 341 -11.78 20.97 -7.10
N GLU A 342 -12.39 20.83 -8.28
CA GLU A 342 -11.96 19.87 -9.31
C GLU A 342 -11.01 20.51 -10.33
N TYR A 343 -10.01 19.72 -10.73
CA TYR A 343 -8.97 20.10 -11.67
C TYR A 343 -8.82 19.03 -12.74
N ARG A 344 -8.75 19.45 -14.00
CA ARG A 344 -8.46 18.55 -15.11
C ARG A 344 -6.95 18.42 -15.27
N VAL A 345 -6.43 17.22 -15.09
CA VAL A 345 -5.02 16.89 -15.17
C VAL A 345 -4.77 16.13 -16.45
N VAL A 346 -3.89 16.66 -17.29
CA VAL A 346 -3.64 16.18 -18.65
C VAL A 346 -2.18 15.75 -18.76
N LEU A 347 -1.96 14.48 -19.09
CA LEU A 347 -0.65 13.95 -19.42
C LEU A 347 -0.33 14.23 -20.90
N LYS A 348 0.79 14.91 -21.12
CA LYS A 348 1.31 15.24 -22.46
C LYS A 348 2.67 14.62 -22.69
N VAL A 349 2.87 14.11 -23.89
CA VAL A 349 4.18 13.68 -24.42
C VAL A 349 4.46 14.50 -25.67
N GLY A 350 5.48 15.35 -25.59
CA GLY A 350 5.70 16.44 -26.53
C GLY A 350 4.50 17.38 -26.60
N ASN A 351 3.92 17.52 -27.79
CA ASN A 351 2.74 18.37 -28.01
C ASN A 351 1.41 17.59 -27.96
N ARG A 352 1.47 16.26 -27.78
CA ARG A 352 0.28 15.39 -27.84
C ARG A 352 -0.35 15.26 -26.47
N VAL A 353 -1.67 15.41 -26.41
CA VAL A 353 -2.47 15.03 -25.24
C VAL A 353 -2.69 13.53 -25.31
N ILE A 354 -2.26 12.81 -24.27
CA ILE A 354 -2.37 11.36 -24.22
C ILE A 354 -3.62 10.94 -23.46
N MET A 355 -3.81 11.49 -22.26
CA MET A 355 -4.87 11.11 -21.35
C MET A 355 -5.16 12.25 -20.37
N GLU A 356 -6.38 12.30 -19.87
CA GLU A 356 -6.76 13.21 -18.80
C GLU A 356 -7.50 12.50 -17.67
N LYS A 357 -7.35 13.04 -16.46
CA LYS A 357 -7.99 12.60 -15.23
C LYS A 357 -8.42 13.80 -14.42
N THR A 358 -9.30 13.58 -13.45
CA THR A 358 -9.72 14.63 -12.51
C THR A 358 -8.93 14.49 -11.22
N ALA A 359 -8.33 15.59 -10.76
CA ALA A 359 -7.81 15.73 -9.40
C ALA A 359 -8.82 16.52 -8.56
N ARG A 360 -9.04 16.08 -7.32
CA ARG A 360 -9.96 16.73 -6.38
C ARG A 360 -9.20 17.27 -5.18
N LEU A 361 -9.26 18.58 -4.98
CA LEU A 361 -8.73 19.24 -3.79
C LEU A 361 -9.89 19.52 -2.84
N LEU A 362 -9.92 18.80 -1.72
CA LEU A 362 -10.98 18.85 -0.74
C LEU A 362 -10.70 19.91 0.34
N GLN A 363 -11.77 20.51 0.84
CA GLN A 363 -11.72 21.41 1.99
C GLN A 363 -11.36 20.64 3.26
N ASP A 364 -10.53 21.26 4.10
CA ASP A 364 -10.34 20.83 5.48
C ASP A 364 -11.54 21.27 6.32
N TYR A 365 -12.48 20.35 6.54
CA TYR A 365 -13.66 20.59 7.38
C TYR A 365 -13.35 20.62 8.88
N TRP A 366 -12.17 20.17 9.29
CA TRP A 366 -11.73 20.20 10.69
C TRP A 366 -11.15 21.56 11.06
N PHE A 367 -10.63 22.30 10.07
CA PHE A 367 -10.22 23.68 10.26
C PHE A 367 -11.44 24.61 10.29
N GLN A 368 -11.74 25.15 11.48
CA GLN A 368 -12.75 26.18 11.66
C GLN A 368 -12.06 27.53 11.92
N PRO A 369 -12.06 28.47 10.94
CA PRO A 369 -11.31 29.72 11.05
C PRO A 369 -11.72 30.62 12.23
N ASN A 370 -12.89 30.37 12.84
CA ASN A 370 -13.56 31.28 13.77
C ASN A 370 -13.95 30.67 15.14
N ILE A 371 -13.37 29.53 15.58
CA ILE A 371 -13.69 28.99 16.92
C ILE A 371 -12.88 29.61 18.07
N ASN A 372 -11.84 30.42 17.81
CA ASN A 372 -11.17 31.19 18.87
C ASN A 372 -10.72 32.57 18.36
N ARG A 373 -11.68 33.48 18.15
CA ARG A 373 -11.43 34.92 18.16
C ARG A 373 -12.37 35.61 19.13
#